data_AF-A0A2G8JC83-F1
#
_entry.id   AF-A0A2G8JC83-F1
#
_cell.length_a   1.000
_cell.length_b   1.000
_cell.length_c   1.000
_cell.angle_alpha   90.00
_cell.angle_beta   90.00
_cell.angle_gamma   90.00
#
_symmetry.space_group_name_H-M   'P 1'
#
loop_
_entity.id
_entity.type
_entity.pdbx_description
1 polymer ?
#
loop_
_entity_poly.entity_id
_entity_poly.type
_entity_poly.pdbx_seq_one_letter_code
_entity_poly.pdbx_strand_id
1 'polypeptide(L)'
;MELGKLGGTGTVYVEEIKNGETFTRLYLNNQYADPPIPFILNERNPRIDVKSRPDHNQADYAFEEVTLQGELVFEIDKADEASEPSVSIHTILGDTTSLLNIQAGRTFYIEYTIAEDRRSTPPVNFYLDLNGTLKLDLLELRANSHLTYPTNLNFELGELLMRYASVLEAEKIHLKSTFVYIEGDASINTAGRGPGAGLGKAPGVITSTSSYIGSGAGHGGYGGGADVVNFSNGTSYGSYVQPAHPGSGGAGNYGGAGGSTMRIEVGQELHLDGNILNDGTDATGGNSGGGSGGSIWVSTLLFSGHGYISTNGGDGFGLGYGGAGGRIAVHVGWRREFSGIYEAFGGLGGPNNGEDNGGNAAGGTVYYTDTNQGLNHRKALPSNTSEISYEDGFTKLLLDNDNRNHALPTVIENDEGAATYEIDEELGHTLMGSSLE
;
A
#
# COMPACT_ATOMS: atom_id res chain seq x y z
N MET A 1 38.51 9.39 17.03
CA MET A 1 37.85 10.70 17.08
C MET A 1 36.83 10.57 18.21
N GLU A 2 37.00 11.31 19.31
CA GLU A 2 36.22 11.16 20.55
C GLU A 2 34.73 11.52 20.35
N LEU A 3 33.82 10.59 20.64
CA LEU A 3 32.36 10.76 20.71
C LEU A 3 31.89 11.54 21.96
N GLY A 4 32.61 12.59 22.38
CA GLY A 4 32.42 13.22 23.69
C GLY A 4 32.31 14.75 23.70
N LYS A 5 32.14 15.43 22.55
CA LYS A 5 32.26 16.90 22.46
C LYS A 5 31.17 17.63 21.69
N LEU A 6 29.98 17.07 21.56
CA LEU A 6 28.85 17.77 20.98
C LEU A 6 27.83 18.05 22.10
N GLY A 7 27.49 19.32 22.31
CA GLY A 7 26.37 19.70 23.16
C GLY A 7 25.06 19.25 22.49
N GLY A 8 24.03 18.94 23.28
CA GLY A 8 22.73 18.56 22.74
C GLY A 8 22.03 19.71 22.01
N THR A 9 20.94 19.39 21.31
CA THR A 9 20.07 20.35 20.64
C THR A 9 19.70 21.52 21.56
N GLY A 10 19.85 22.74 21.05
CA GLY A 10 19.37 23.92 21.74
C GLY A 10 17.84 23.95 21.72
N THR A 11 17.23 24.01 22.90
CA THR A 11 15.77 23.98 23.07
C THR A 11 15.27 25.27 23.71
N VAL A 12 14.29 25.92 23.09
CA VAL A 12 13.53 27.03 23.69
C VAL A 12 12.04 26.70 23.61
N TYR A 13 11.40 26.56 24.77
CA TYR A 13 9.95 26.42 24.87
C TYR A 13 9.33 27.74 25.31
N VAL A 14 8.27 28.16 24.64
CA VAL A 14 7.53 29.39 24.92
C VAL A 14 6.05 29.06 25.10
N GLU A 15 5.45 29.51 26.20
CA GLU A 15 4.02 29.44 26.45
C GLU A 15 3.47 30.86 26.66
N GLU A 16 2.47 31.24 25.87
CA GLU A 16 1.82 32.55 25.93
C GLU A 16 0.31 32.39 26.03
N ILE A 17 -0.39 33.35 26.63
CA ILE A 17 -1.86 33.40 26.59
C ILE A 17 -2.27 34.50 25.63
N LYS A 18 -2.97 34.15 24.54
CA LYS A 18 -3.51 35.08 23.55
C LYS A 18 -5.03 34.93 23.51
N ASN A 19 -5.77 36.02 23.72
CA ASN A 19 -7.25 36.03 23.67
C ASN A 19 -7.94 34.97 24.56
N GLY A 20 -7.30 34.52 25.64
CA GLY A 20 -7.85 33.48 26.53
C GLY A 20 -7.50 32.04 26.12
N GLU A 21 -6.71 31.87 25.06
CA GLU A 21 -6.18 30.59 24.60
C GLU A 21 -4.67 30.52 24.86
N THR A 22 -4.20 29.34 25.24
CA THR A 22 -2.77 29.09 25.46
C THR A 22 -2.14 28.76 24.11
N PHE A 23 -1.05 29.45 23.79
CA PHE A 23 -0.27 29.29 22.57
C PHE A 23 1.12 28.76 22.93
N THR A 24 1.45 27.54 22.51
CA THR A 24 2.69 26.85 22.85
C THR A 24 3.63 26.74 21.65
N ARG A 25 4.91 27.09 21.85
CA ARG A 25 5.92 27.04 20.78
C ARG A 25 7.18 26.33 21.23
N LEU A 26 7.74 25.52 20.35
CA LEU A 26 9.00 24.81 20.57
C LEU A 26 9.99 25.16 19.46
N TYR A 27 11.10 25.78 19.83
CA TYR A 27 12.20 26.10 18.93
C TYR A 27 13.37 25.15 19.21
N LEU A 28 13.78 24.43 18.17
CA LEU A 28 14.87 23.45 18.22
C LEU A 28 15.90 23.76 17.14
N ASN A 29 17.17 23.81 17.54
CA ASN A 29 18.28 24.02 16.63
C ASN A 29 19.45 23.12 17.01
N ASN A 30 19.80 22.17 16.13
CA ASN A 30 20.92 21.24 16.32
C ASN A 30 22.26 21.82 15.81
N GLN A 31 22.27 23.06 15.33
CA GLN A 31 23.45 23.83 14.90
C GLN A 31 24.35 23.09 13.90
N TYR A 32 23.76 22.23 13.05
CA TYR A 32 24.48 21.40 12.09
C TYR A 32 25.52 20.49 12.77
N ALA A 33 25.18 19.94 13.94
CA ALA A 33 26.03 18.97 14.61
C ALA A 33 26.21 17.71 13.73
N ASP A 34 27.47 17.27 13.58
CA ASP A 34 27.84 16.08 12.81
C ASP A 34 28.57 15.06 13.72
N PRO A 35 28.01 13.86 13.96
CA PRO A 35 26.71 13.40 13.46
C PRO A 35 25.53 14.14 14.13
N PRO A 36 24.35 14.21 13.48
CA PRO A 36 23.15 14.78 14.07
C PRO A 36 22.81 14.13 15.40
N ILE A 37 22.47 14.94 16.42
CA ILE A 37 22.04 14.43 17.72
C ILE A 37 20.51 14.54 17.77
N PRO A 38 19.79 13.41 17.92
CA PRO A 38 18.34 13.44 18.04
C PRO A 38 17.89 14.26 19.25
N PHE A 39 16.91 15.14 19.04
CA PHE A 39 16.07 15.65 20.11
C PHE A 39 14.95 14.65 20.36
N ILE A 40 14.89 14.15 21.59
CA ILE A 40 13.87 13.20 22.02
C ILE A 40 12.89 13.94 22.91
N LEU A 41 11.64 14.04 22.47
CA LEU A 41 10.55 14.56 23.28
C LEU A 41 10.05 13.46 24.23
N ASN A 42 10.36 13.60 25.52
CA ASN A 42 9.99 12.65 26.57
C ASN A 42 9.28 13.29 27.77
N GLU A 43 9.26 14.62 27.84
CA GLU A 43 8.71 15.36 28.97
C GLU A 43 7.64 16.37 28.51
N ARG A 44 6.52 16.42 29.24
CA ARG A 44 5.59 17.55 29.18
C ARG A 44 6.10 18.64 30.11
N ASN A 45 6.26 19.87 29.61
CA ASN A 45 6.57 21.02 30.46
C ASN A 45 5.37 21.33 31.39
N PRO A 46 5.55 21.64 32.69
CA PRO A 46 4.44 21.60 33.63
C PRO A 46 3.68 22.93 33.70
N ARG A 47 2.37 22.91 33.38
CA ARG A 47 1.35 23.74 34.03
C ARG A 47 0.00 23.02 34.20
N ILE A 48 -0.28 22.70 35.46
CA ILE A 48 -1.58 22.72 36.17
C ILE A 48 -2.78 22.05 35.45
N ASP A 49 -3.06 20.82 35.88
CA ASP A 49 -4.38 20.16 35.94
C ASP A 49 -5.32 20.46 34.75
N VAL A 50 -4.96 19.95 33.57
CA VAL A 50 -5.76 19.96 32.34
C VAL A 50 -6.91 18.94 32.42
N LYS A 51 -7.72 18.98 33.48
CA LYS A 51 -8.93 18.14 33.57
C LYS A 51 -10.08 18.59 32.65
N SER A 52 -9.87 19.58 31.78
CA SER A 52 -10.96 20.15 30.97
C SER A 52 -10.61 20.53 29.52
N ARG A 53 -9.41 20.26 29.02
CA ARG A 53 -9.09 20.48 27.60
C ARG A 53 -8.30 19.29 27.06
N PRO A 54 -8.87 18.43 26.20
CA PRO A 54 -8.02 17.53 25.43
C PRO A 54 -7.03 18.40 24.66
N ASP A 55 -5.74 18.09 24.79
CA ASP A 55 -4.72 18.61 23.87
C ASP A 55 -5.19 18.36 22.43
N HIS A 56 -4.70 19.14 21.45
CA HIS A 56 -5.11 18.98 20.04
C HIS A 56 -5.02 17.50 19.63
N ASN A 57 -6.11 16.96 19.09
CA ASN A 57 -6.24 15.56 18.69
C ASN A 57 -6.03 14.51 19.81
N GLN A 58 -6.19 14.90 21.09
CA GLN A 58 -5.96 14.05 22.27
C GLN A 58 -4.53 13.48 22.35
N ALA A 59 -3.55 14.18 21.76
CA ALA A 59 -2.18 13.71 21.68
C ALA A 59 -1.43 13.80 23.03
N ASP A 60 -0.39 12.96 23.19
CA ASP A 60 0.49 12.96 24.36
C ASP A 60 1.36 14.20 24.45
N TYR A 61 1.55 14.94 23.37
CA TYR A 61 2.21 16.24 23.35
C TYR A 61 1.49 17.16 22.36
N ALA A 62 1.42 18.46 22.63
CA ALA A 62 0.81 19.41 21.69
C ALA A 62 1.53 20.75 21.63
N PHE A 63 1.75 21.22 20.41
CA PHE A 63 2.40 22.49 20.10
C PHE A 63 1.62 23.24 19.02
N GLU A 64 1.42 24.54 19.23
CA GLU A 64 0.90 25.42 18.17
C GLU A 64 1.93 25.65 17.07
N GLU A 65 3.20 25.81 17.46
CA GLU A 65 4.30 26.02 16.51
C GLU A 65 5.52 25.19 16.93
N VAL A 66 6.09 24.45 15.99
CA VAL A 66 7.41 23.81 16.17
C VAL A 66 8.34 24.29 15.07
N THR A 67 9.51 24.82 15.45
CA THR A 67 10.56 25.23 14.51
C THR A 67 11.75 24.28 14.63
N LEU A 68 12.13 23.64 13.52
CA LEU A 68 13.26 22.70 13.44
C LEU A 68 14.35 23.24 12.51
N GLN A 69 15.59 23.35 13.00
CA GLN A 69 16.70 23.92 12.23
C GLN A 69 18.03 23.19 12.46
N GLY A 70 18.91 23.30 11.46
CA GLY A 70 20.32 22.92 11.56
C GLY A 70 20.54 21.41 11.68
N GLU A 71 19.99 20.62 10.76
CA GLU A 71 20.11 19.16 10.68
C GLU A 71 19.66 18.46 11.97
N LEU A 72 18.52 18.88 12.51
CA LEU A 72 17.93 18.26 13.69
C LEU A 72 17.22 16.95 13.30
N VAL A 73 17.34 15.92 14.13
CA VAL A 73 16.41 14.78 14.11
C VAL A 73 15.46 14.91 15.30
N PHE A 74 14.16 14.96 15.05
CA PHE A 74 13.12 15.05 16.08
C PHE A 74 12.45 13.69 16.27
N GLU A 75 12.38 13.23 17.51
CA GLU A 75 11.81 11.94 17.92
C GLU A 75 10.89 12.11 19.15
N ILE A 76 10.02 11.13 19.39
CA ILE A 76 9.22 11.04 20.62
C ILE A 76 9.56 9.74 21.34
N ASP A 77 9.82 9.84 22.63
CA ASP A 77 10.18 8.69 23.47
C ASP A 77 8.99 7.76 23.73
N LYS A 78 9.28 6.47 23.92
CA LYS A 78 8.31 5.50 24.43
C LYS A 78 8.51 5.30 25.91
N ALA A 79 7.44 5.49 26.69
CA ALA A 79 7.47 5.20 28.12
C ALA A 79 7.64 3.70 28.40
N ASP A 80 7.03 2.84 27.57
CA ASP A 80 7.19 1.39 27.57
C ASP A 80 6.88 0.79 26.18
N GLU A 81 7.10 -0.52 26.00
CA GLU A 81 6.88 -1.24 24.73
C GLU A 81 5.41 -1.27 24.27
N ALA A 82 4.46 -1.15 25.21
CA ALA A 82 3.03 -1.15 24.91
C ALA A 82 2.49 0.26 24.59
N SER A 83 3.24 1.31 24.95
CA SER A 83 2.86 2.69 24.72
C SER A 83 2.95 3.07 23.23
N GLU A 84 1.97 3.84 22.75
CA GLU A 84 1.94 4.41 21.40
C GLU A 84 1.89 5.94 21.47
N PRO A 85 3.02 6.61 21.77
CA PRO A 85 2.99 8.03 22.10
C PRO A 85 2.74 8.89 20.86
N SER A 86 2.17 10.06 21.09
CA SER A 86 1.67 10.92 20.03
C SER A 86 1.98 12.40 20.25
N VAL A 87 2.26 13.13 19.16
CA VAL A 87 2.41 14.60 19.18
C VAL A 87 1.45 15.25 18.18
N SER A 88 0.84 16.36 18.58
CA SER A 88 0.10 17.25 17.69
C SER A 88 0.87 18.54 17.48
N ILE A 89 1.20 18.87 16.24
CA ILE A 89 1.90 20.08 15.84
C ILE A 89 1.03 20.82 14.84
N HIS A 90 0.57 22.01 15.22
CA HIS A 90 -0.38 22.77 14.42
C HIS A 90 0.25 23.59 13.29
N THR A 91 1.50 24.01 13.46
CA THR A 91 2.32 24.67 12.44
C THR A 91 3.74 24.18 12.61
N ILE A 92 4.34 23.72 11.51
CA ILE A 92 5.74 23.33 11.50
C ILE A 92 6.56 24.24 10.60
N LEU A 93 7.66 24.74 11.13
CA LEU A 93 8.60 25.60 10.43
C LEU A 93 9.95 24.89 10.37
N GLY A 94 10.68 25.09 9.27
CA GLY A 94 12.00 24.52 9.13
C GLY A 94 12.80 25.14 8.00
N ASP A 95 14.08 24.79 7.98
CA ASP A 95 15.06 25.21 6.97
C ASP A 95 15.33 24.10 5.93
N THR A 96 14.45 23.10 5.83
CA THR A 96 14.55 21.89 4.98
C THR A 96 15.69 20.93 5.33
N THR A 97 16.49 21.20 6.37
CA THR A 97 17.62 20.34 6.75
C THR A 97 17.27 19.31 7.82
N SER A 98 16.18 19.55 8.55
CA SER A 98 15.78 18.76 9.70
C SER A 98 14.82 17.63 9.33
N LEU A 99 14.80 16.59 10.16
CA LEU A 99 14.06 15.35 10.01
C LEU A 99 13.08 15.18 11.17
N LEU A 100 11.80 15.02 10.86
CA LEU A 100 10.84 14.40 11.76
C LEU A 100 10.95 12.88 11.61
N ASN A 101 11.53 12.21 12.60
CA ASN A 101 11.65 10.76 12.64
C ASN A 101 10.45 10.16 13.40
N ILE A 102 9.50 9.65 12.64
CA ILE A 102 8.25 9.07 13.11
C ILE A 102 8.48 7.57 13.33
N GLN A 103 8.95 7.25 14.53
CA GLN A 103 9.34 5.89 14.91
C GLN A 103 8.16 4.91 15.00
N ALA A 104 8.47 3.61 15.04
CA ALA A 104 7.49 2.54 15.15
C ALA A 104 6.53 2.70 16.34
N GLY A 105 5.22 2.66 16.09
CA GLY A 105 4.19 2.84 17.12
C GLY A 105 4.15 4.25 17.71
N ARG A 106 4.60 5.27 16.98
CA ARG A 106 4.42 6.69 17.33
C ARG A 106 3.45 7.33 16.34
N THR A 107 2.66 8.30 16.82
CA THR A 107 1.73 9.06 15.97
C THR A 107 2.06 10.54 15.93
N PHE A 108 2.20 11.10 14.73
CA PHE A 108 2.41 12.54 14.54
C PHE A 108 1.19 13.12 13.83
N TYR A 109 0.47 14.02 14.50
CA TYR A 109 -0.57 14.85 13.90
C TYR A 109 0.07 16.17 13.48
N ILE A 110 0.31 16.38 12.19
CA ILE A 110 0.96 17.59 11.68
C ILE A 110 -0.06 18.38 10.87
N GLU A 111 -0.30 19.63 11.30
CA GLU A 111 -1.29 20.53 10.69
C GLU A 111 -2.68 19.87 10.56
N TYR A 112 -2.96 18.87 11.39
CA TYR A 112 -4.17 18.07 11.37
C TYR A 112 -5.14 18.57 12.45
N THR A 113 -6.38 18.85 12.06
CA THR A 113 -7.48 19.18 12.96
C THR A 113 -8.74 18.53 12.41
N ILE A 114 -9.48 17.80 13.25
CA ILE A 114 -10.65 16.99 12.86
C ILE A 114 -11.76 17.80 12.13
N ALA A 115 -11.73 19.13 12.20
CA ALA A 115 -12.80 20.02 11.72
C ALA A 115 -12.33 21.30 11.01
N GLU A 116 -11.05 21.43 10.66
CA GLU A 116 -10.53 22.59 9.93
C GLU A 116 -9.66 22.15 8.76
N ASP A 117 -9.97 22.66 7.57
CA ASP A 117 -9.15 22.43 6.38
C ASP A 117 -7.82 23.17 6.49
N ARG A 118 -6.71 22.44 6.42
CA ARG A 118 -5.35 22.95 6.51
C ARG A 118 -4.47 22.34 5.43
N ARG A 119 -3.86 23.23 4.65
CA ARG A 119 -2.93 22.84 3.59
C ARG A 119 -1.50 22.82 4.12
N SER A 120 -0.86 21.66 4.04
CA SER A 120 0.55 21.51 4.37
C SER A 120 1.45 21.69 3.15
N THR A 121 2.49 22.52 3.31
CA THR A 121 3.69 22.50 2.45
C THR A 121 4.89 22.32 3.37
N PRO A 122 5.19 21.09 3.79
CA PRO A 122 6.04 20.85 4.95
C PRO A 122 7.47 21.38 4.69
N PRO A 123 7.95 22.35 5.49
CA PRO A 123 9.29 22.93 5.37
C PRO A 123 10.39 22.05 6.01
N VAL A 124 10.09 20.79 6.31
CA VAL A 124 10.95 19.79 6.96
C VAL A 124 10.79 18.43 6.28
N ASN A 125 11.75 17.53 6.49
CA ASN A 125 11.66 16.17 5.97
C ASN A 125 10.94 15.26 6.96
N PHE A 126 10.21 14.25 6.47
CA PHE A 126 9.64 13.19 7.28
C PHE A 126 10.32 11.87 6.97
N TYR A 127 10.59 11.09 8.01
CA TYR A 127 11.00 9.70 7.90
C TYR A 127 10.07 8.87 8.77
N LEU A 128 9.43 7.86 8.18
CA LEU A 128 8.42 7.04 8.83
C LEU A 128 8.95 5.61 8.98
N ASP A 129 9.18 5.19 10.21
CA ASP A 129 9.54 3.80 10.53
C ASP A 129 8.34 2.87 10.40
N LEU A 130 8.62 1.56 10.33
CA LEU A 130 7.62 0.49 10.38
C LEU A 130 6.63 0.69 11.55
N ASN A 131 5.34 0.83 11.24
CA ASN A 131 4.25 1.10 12.20
C ASN A 131 4.23 2.51 12.82
N GLY A 132 5.05 3.45 12.34
CA GLY A 132 4.81 4.86 12.59
C GLY A 132 3.54 5.32 11.86
N THR A 133 2.82 6.28 12.43
CA THR A 133 1.61 6.87 11.82
C THR A 133 1.78 8.37 11.64
N LEU A 134 1.66 8.86 10.40
CA LEU A 134 1.60 10.28 10.08
C LEU A 134 0.15 10.66 9.73
N LYS A 135 -0.40 11.65 10.42
CA LYS A 135 -1.70 12.23 10.13
C LYS A 135 -1.58 13.67 9.66
N LEU A 136 -2.10 13.95 8.48
CA LEU A 136 -2.15 15.28 7.87
C LEU A 136 -3.59 15.57 7.42
N ASP A 137 -3.97 16.83 7.33
CA ASP A 137 -5.24 17.15 6.68
C ASP A 137 -5.12 17.02 5.16
N LEU A 138 -4.31 17.86 4.51
CA LEU A 138 -4.01 17.73 3.08
C LEU A 138 -2.54 17.38 2.82
N LEU A 139 -2.31 16.33 2.03
CA LEU A 139 -1.02 16.06 1.39
C LEU A 139 -1.14 16.30 -0.12
N GLU A 140 -0.48 17.35 -0.62
CA GLU A 140 -0.38 17.62 -2.06
C GLU A 140 1.04 17.29 -2.57
N LEU A 141 1.15 16.25 -3.40
CA LEU A 141 2.34 16.00 -4.19
C LEU A 141 2.25 16.81 -5.49
N ARG A 142 3.07 17.85 -5.61
CA ARG A 142 3.15 18.66 -6.83
C ARG A 142 3.70 17.85 -8.00
N ALA A 143 3.53 18.37 -9.21
CA ALA A 143 3.95 17.65 -10.41
C ALA A 143 5.42 17.20 -10.34
N ASN A 144 5.69 15.94 -10.68
CA ASN A 144 7.01 15.28 -10.59
C ASN A 144 7.61 15.19 -9.16
N SER A 145 6.80 15.34 -8.11
CA SER A 145 7.28 15.09 -6.74
C SER A 145 7.41 13.60 -6.50
N HIS A 146 8.49 13.18 -5.84
CA HIS A 146 8.71 11.79 -5.45
C HIS A 146 8.67 11.68 -3.93
N LEU A 147 7.87 10.74 -3.44
CA LEU A 147 7.81 10.36 -2.05
C LEU A 147 8.07 8.87 -1.93
N THR A 148 9.28 8.54 -1.46
CA THR A 148 9.80 7.18 -1.39
C THR A 148 9.96 6.75 0.05
N TYR A 149 9.33 5.63 0.41
CA TYR A 149 9.48 4.99 1.71
C TYR A 149 10.13 3.61 1.56
N PRO A 150 11.07 3.24 2.44
CA PRO A 150 11.79 1.98 2.31
C PRO A 150 10.95 0.76 2.72
N THR A 151 9.95 0.92 3.58
CA THR A 151 9.18 -0.19 4.14
C THR A 151 7.66 0.09 4.10
N ASN A 152 6.97 0.11 5.24
CA ASN A 152 5.53 0.24 5.31
C ASN A 152 5.12 1.70 5.50
N LEU A 153 4.31 2.19 4.58
CA LEU A 153 3.69 3.50 4.64
C LEU A 153 2.28 3.39 5.22
N ASN A 154 2.04 4.02 6.37
CA ASN A 154 0.71 4.17 6.96
C ASN A 154 0.32 5.66 6.96
N PHE A 155 -0.65 6.02 6.14
CA PHE A 155 -1.17 7.38 6.02
C PHE A 155 -2.62 7.46 6.47
N GLU A 156 -2.93 8.44 7.32
CA GLU A 156 -4.30 8.87 7.57
C GLU A 156 -4.43 10.36 7.19
N LEU A 157 -5.13 10.65 6.10
CA LEU A 157 -5.20 11.97 5.48
C LEU A 157 -6.65 12.48 5.41
N GLY A 158 -6.89 13.78 5.51
CA GLY A 158 -8.15 14.38 5.03
C GLY A 158 -8.28 14.22 3.52
N GLU A 159 -7.28 14.69 2.78
CA GLU A 159 -7.18 14.64 1.33
C GLU A 159 -5.75 14.27 0.88
N LEU A 160 -5.64 13.38 -0.10
CA LEU A 160 -4.44 13.14 -0.89
C LEU A 160 -4.63 13.67 -2.30
N LEU A 161 -3.80 14.64 -2.69
CA LEU A 161 -3.78 15.18 -4.06
C LEU A 161 -2.43 14.90 -4.72
N MET A 162 -2.42 13.97 -5.67
CA MET A 162 -1.26 13.63 -6.47
C MET A 162 -1.37 14.29 -7.85
N ARG A 163 -0.55 15.32 -8.08
CA ARG A 163 -0.49 16.02 -9.37
C ARG A 163 0.27 15.22 -10.41
N TYR A 164 0.14 15.62 -11.67
CA TYR A 164 0.81 15.04 -12.83
C TYR A 164 2.21 14.45 -12.55
N ALA A 165 2.40 13.17 -12.86
CA ALA A 165 3.67 12.45 -12.71
C ALA A 165 4.29 12.45 -11.30
N SER A 166 3.52 12.75 -10.24
CA SER A 166 4.00 12.53 -8.87
C SER A 166 4.02 11.05 -8.51
N VAL A 167 4.98 10.64 -7.70
CA VAL A 167 5.21 9.24 -7.34
C VAL A 167 5.14 9.07 -5.83
N LEU A 168 4.31 8.13 -5.38
CA LEU A 168 4.28 7.60 -4.02
C LEU A 168 4.72 6.15 -4.09
N GLU A 169 5.88 5.81 -3.53
CA GLU A 169 6.38 4.44 -3.53
C GLU A 169 6.75 3.96 -2.14
N ALA A 170 6.40 2.70 -1.82
CA ALA A 170 6.72 2.06 -0.55
C ALA A 170 6.76 0.53 -0.72
N GLU A 171 7.29 -0.21 0.25
CA GLU A 171 7.17 -1.68 0.25
C GLU A 171 5.72 -2.10 0.43
N LYS A 172 5.02 -1.53 1.41
CA LYS A 172 3.58 -1.74 1.64
C LYS A 172 2.89 -0.40 1.85
N ILE A 173 1.66 -0.28 1.38
CA ILE A 173 0.88 0.96 1.52
C ILE A 173 -0.43 0.64 2.22
N HIS A 174 -0.66 1.28 3.37
CA HIS A 174 -1.97 1.42 3.98
C HIS A 174 -2.34 2.90 3.99
N LEU A 175 -3.21 3.29 3.06
CA LEU A 175 -3.70 4.65 2.91
C LEU A 175 -5.13 4.70 3.41
N LYS A 176 -5.40 5.53 4.41
CA LYS A 176 -6.75 5.96 4.77
C LYS A 176 -6.89 7.44 4.45
N SER A 177 -7.91 7.80 3.70
CA SER A 177 -8.19 9.21 3.42
C SER A 177 -9.67 9.51 3.26
N THR A 178 -10.12 10.77 3.36
CA THR A 178 -11.50 11.11 2.97
C THR A 178 -11.61 11.27 1.46
N PHE A 179 -10.64 11.94 0.85
CA PHE A 179 -10.58 12.19 -0.59
C PHE A 179 -9.22 11.79 -1.16
N VAL A 180 -9.21 11.10 -2.31
CA VAL A 180 -7.98 10.78 -3.02
C VAL A 180 -8.13 11.15 -4.49
N TYR A 181 -7.29 12.08 -4.95
CA TYR A 181 -7.23 12.53 -6.34
C TYR A 181 -5.86 12.20 -6.91
N ILE A 182 -5.82 11.34 -7.93
CA ILE A 182 -4.59 10.93 -8.61
C ILE A 182 -4.69 11.35 -10.07
N GLU A 183 -4.01 12.43 -10.43
CA GLU A 183 -3.99 12.97 -11.79
C GLU A 183 -3.18 12.08 -12.75
N GLY A 184 -3.31 12.35 -14.06
CA GLY A 184 -2.63 11.60 -15.11
C GLY A 184 -1.12 11.44 -14.87
N ASP A 185 -0.61 10.25 -15.18
CA ASP A 185 0.78 9.80 -14.96
C ASP A 185 1.26 9.78 -13.50
N ALA A 186 0.52 10.31 -12.53
CA ALA A 186 0.87 10.13 -11.12
C ALA A 186 0.70 8.67 -10.70
N SER A 187 1.56 8.15 -9.81
CA SER A 187 1.56 6.73 -9.47
C SER A 187 1.72 6.45 -7.99
N ILE A 188 0.84 5.59 -7.45
CA ILE A 188 1.08 4.85 -6.21
C ILE A 188 1.70 3.50 -6.61
N ASN A 189 2.90 3.19 -6.12
CA ASN A 189 3.70 2.08 -6.65
C ASN A 189 4.33 1.21 -5.54
N THR A 190 3.98 -0.08 -5.55
CA THR A 190 4.62 -1.14 -4.73
C THR A 190 5.13 -2.30 -5.59
N ALA A 191 5.25 -2.10 -6.91
CA ALA A 191 5.70 -3.13 -7.84
C ALA A 191 7.12 -3.62 -7.51
N GLY A 192 7.31 -4.93 -7.52
CA GLY A 192 8.58 -5.58 -7.22
C GLY A 192 9.10 -5.43 -5.80
N ARG A 193 8.30 -4.88 -4.89
CA ARG A 193 8.66 -4.67 -3.48
C ARG A 193 8.07 -5.74 -2.56
N GLY A 194 7.58 -6.84 -3.12
CA GLY A 194 7.21 -8.03 -2.37
C GLY A 194 8.39 -8.98 -2.12
N PRO A 195 8.12 -10.24 -1.74
CA PRO A 195 9.14 -11.26 -1.54
C PRO A 195 10.05 -11.46 -2.77
N GLY A 196 11.37 -11.49 -2.54
CA GLY A 196 12.37 -11.74 -3.58
C GLY A 196 12.40 -13.18 -4.08
N ALA A 197 13.31 -13.47 -5.01
CA ALA A 197 13.45 -14.77 -5.66
C ALA A 197 13.44 -15.96 -4.68
N GLY A 198 12.61 -16.97 -4.95
CA GLY A 198 12.46 -18.15 -4.11
C GLY A 198 11.81 -17.92 -2.74
N LEU A 199 11.29 -16.73 -2.47
CA LEU A 199 10.60 -16.37 -1.22
C LEU A 199 9.11 -16.11 -1.47
N GLY A 200 8.32 -16.14 -0.40
CA GLY A 200 6.86 -15.92 -0.45
C GLY A 200 6.07 -17.17 -0.08
N LYS A 201 4.75 -17.11 -0.28
CA LYS A 201 3.83 -18.20 0.09
C LYS A 201 3.82 -19.32 -0.94
N ALA A 202 3.92 -18.98 -2.22
CA ALA A 202 4.03 -19.94 -3.33
C ALA A 202 5.14 -19.51 -4.31
N PRO A 203 6.42 -19.56 -3.87
CA PRO A 203 7.54 -19.19 -4.73
C PRO A 203 7.68 -20.15 -5.92
N GLY A 204 8.37 -19.68 -6.96
CA GLY A 204 8.82 -20.56 -8.03
C GLY A 204 9.92 -21.51 -7.53
N VAL A 205 10.04 -22.66 -8.20
CA VAL A 205 11.10 -23.67 -7.97
C VAL A 205 11.88 -24.02 -9.23
N ILE A 206 13.07 -24.61 -9.06
CA ILE A 206 13.87 -25.13 -10.17
C ILE A 206 13.27 -26.45 -10.66
N THR A 207 12.82 -26.49 -11.92
CA THR A 207 12.08 -27.61 -12.52
C THR A 207 12.99 -28.72 -13.06
N SER A 208 14.22 -28.39 -13.47
CA SER A 208 15.22 -29.36 -13.96
C SER A 208 16.61 -29.11 -13.40
N THR A 209 17.27 -30.17 -12.93
CA THR A 209 18.62 -30.10 -12.35
C THR A 209 19.72 -29.98 -13.42
N SER A 210 19.48 -30.43 -14.65
CA SER A 210 20.45 -30.38 -15.75
C SER A 210 20.50 -29.03 -16.47
N SER A 211 19.35 -28.33 -16.56
CA SER A 211 19.22 -27.06 -17.31
C SER A 211 18.91 -25.85 -16.42
N TYR A 212 18.72 -26.10 -15.11
CA TYR A 212 18.47 -25.11 -14.07
C TYR A 212 17.37 -24.11 -14.45
N ILE A 213 16.21 -24.64 -14.87
CA ILE A 213 15.09 -23.82 -15.33
C ILE A 213 14.21 -23.45 -14.14
N GLY A 214 13.98 -22.16 -13.91
CA GLY A 214 13.13 -21.65 -12.85
C GLY A 214 11.68 -21.46 -13.30
N SER A 215 10.76 -22.08 -12.57
CA SER A 215 9.32 -21.80 -12.69
C SER A 215 8.97 -20.43 -12.13
N GLY A 216 7.82 -19.90 -12.56
CA GLY A 216 7.27 -18.66 -12.03
C GLY A 216 6.60 -18.84 -10.69
N ALA A 217 6.43 -17.72 -9.98
CA ALA A 217 5.69 -17.71 -8.73
C ALA A 217 4.18 -17.68 -8.95
N GLY A 218 3.42 -18.20 -7.97
CA GLY A 218 1.96 -18.15 -7.95
C GLY A 218 1.43 -17.09 -6.99
N HIS A 219 0.27 -16.53 -7.33
CA HIS A 219 -0.62 -15.66 -6.53
C HIS A 219 -1.80 -15.35 -7.45
N GLY A 220 -3.07 -15.43 -7.01
CA GLY A 220 -4.23 -15.22 -7.92
C GLY A 220 -4.50 -16.36 -8.92
N GLY A 221 -3.44 -16.88 -9.54
CA GLY A 221 -3.41 -18.05 -10.40
C GLY A 221 -2.09 -18.80 -10.24
N TYR A 222 -1.89 -19.82 -11.07
CA TYR A 222 -0.64 -20.59 -11.10
C TYR A 222 0.48 -19.88 -11.87
N GLY A 223 1.68 -19.94 -11.31
CA GLY A 223 2.90 -19.51 -12.01
C GLY A 223 3.23 -20.44 -13.17
N GLY A 224 3.85 -19.91 -14.22
CA GLY A 224 4.26 -20.70 -15.38
C GLY A 224 5.17 -21.87 -14.97
N GLY A 225 4.96 -23.03 -15.59
CA GLY A 225 5.70 -24.26 -15.27
C GLY A 225 5.23 -25.00 -14.02
N ALA A 226 4.10 -24.60 -13.41
CA ALA A 226 3.49 -25.32 -12.29
C ALA A 226 3.09 -26.76 -12.67
N ASP A 227 2.62 -26.98 -13.88
CA ASP A 227 2.30 -28.29 -14.47
C ASP A 227 3.55 -29.20 -14.56
N VAL A 228 4.70 -28.62 -14.94
CA VAL A 228 5.99 -29.33 -15.03
C VAL A 228 6.47 -29.84 -13.67
N VAL A 229 6.11 -29.14 -12.58
CA VAL A 229 6.47 -29.53 -11.21
C VAL A 229 5.31 -30.18 -10.44
N ASN A 230 4.34 -30.75 -11.16
CA ASN A 230 3.18 -31.46 -10.62
C ASN A 230 2.40 -30.61 -9.58
N PHE A 231 2.23 -29.31 -9.86
CA PHE A 231 1.49 -28.36 -9.03
C PHE A 231 1.96 -28.30 -7.57
N SER A 232 3.22 -28.67 -7.30
CA SER A 232 3.79 -28.68 -5.95
C SER A 232 4.16 -27.30 -5.43
N ASN A 233 4.35 -26.33 -6.33
CA ASN A 233 4.79 -24.96 -6.07
C ASN A 233 4.18 -24.01 -7.12
N GLY A 234 4.33 -22.70 -6.92
CA GLY A 234 3.73 -21.70 -7.80
C GLY A 234 2.19 -21.77 -7.83
N THR A 235 1.57 -22.22 -6.74
CA THR A 235 0.11 -22.34 -6.63
C THR A 235 -0.54 -20.99 -6.38
N SER A 236 -1.83 -20.88 -6.70
CA SER A 236 -2.64 -19.75 -6.24
C SER A 236 -2.76 -19.70 -4.72
N TYR A 237 -3.05 -18.51 -4.19
CA TYR A 237 -3.51 -18.30 -2.83
C TYR A 237 -4.25 -16.97 -2.68
N GLY A 238 -5.02 -16.84 -1.58
CA GLY A 238 -5.54 -15.58 -1.04
C GLY A 238 -6.93 -15.22 -1.54
N SER A 239 -7.66 -14.40 -0.78
CA SER A 239 -9.02 -14.02 -1.12
C SER A 239 -9.11 -13.12 -2.36
N TYR A 240 -9.99 -13.45 -3.33
CA TYR A 240 -10.32 -12.55 -4.44
C TYR A 240 -11.18 -11.35 -4.01
N VAL A 241 -11.93 -11.49 -2.91
CA VAL A 241 -12.81 -10.44 -2.37
C VAL A 241 -12.07 -9.56 -1.36
N GLN A 242 -11.16 -10.13 -0.58
CA GLN A 242 -10.38 -9.42 0.45
C GLN A 242 -8.87 -9.73 0.34
N PRO A 243 -8.23 -9.42 -0.81
CA PRO A 243 -6.83 -9.70 -1.03
C PRO A 243 -5.94 -8.95 -0.02
N ALA A 244 -5.16 -9.71 0.75
CA ALA A 244 -4.31 -9.18 1.83
C ALA A 244 -2.87 -9.74 1.82
N HIS A 245 -2.55 -10.61 0.87
CA HIS A 245 -1.26 -11.28 0.81
C HIS A 245 -0.35 -10.66 -0.25
N PRO A 246 0.96 -10.50 0.02
CA PRO A 246 1.88 -10.11 -1.04
C PRO A 246 1.99 -11.24 -2.07
N GLY A 247 2.52 -10.92 -3.24
CA GLY A 247 2.95 -11.91 -4.22
C GLY A 247 4.11 -12.77 -3.68
N SER A 248 4.63 -13.62 -4.55
CA SER A 248 5.78 -14.50 -4.31
C SER A 248 6.83 -14.30 -5.40
N GLY A 249 8.10 -14.56 -5.08
CA GLY A 249 9.22 -14.42 -6.01
C GLY A 249 9.45 -15.67 -6.86
N GLY A 250 9.86 -15.46 -8.11
CA GLY A 250 10.14 -16.53 -9.06
C GLY A 250 11.40 -17.33 -8.71
N ALA A 251 11.61 -18.47 -9.36
CA ALA A 251 12.75 -19.34 -9.05
C ALA A 251 14.04 -18.90 -9.73
N GLY A 252 15.18 -19.27 -9.14
CA GLY A 252 16.52 -19.03 -9.68
C GLY A 252 17.23 -17.84 -9.04
N ASN A 253 18.54 -17.75 -9.25
CA ASN A 253 19.39 -16.71 -8.63
C ASN A 253 19.05 -15.29 -9.14
N TYR A 254 18.35 -15.19 -10.26
CA TYR A 254 17.93 -13.94 -10.89
C TYR A 254 16.41 -13.92 -11.09
N GLY A 255 15.67 -14.64 -10.25
CA GLY A 255 14.21 -14.67 -10.29
C GLY A 255 13.61 -13.32 -9.93
N GLY A 256 12.43 -13.05 -10.48
CA GLY A 256 11.71 -11.82 -10.21
C GLY A 256 11.18 -11.76 -8.78
N ALA A 257 11.10 -10.56 -8.20
CA ALA A 257 10.42 -10.33 -6.93
C ALA A 257 8.91 -10.23 -7.16
N GLY A 258 8.12 -10.66 -6.18
CA GLY A 258 6.67 -10.49 -6.22
C GLY A 258 6.25 -9.03 -6.02
N GLY A 259 5.01 -8.72 -6.39
CA GLY A 259 4.32 -7.53 -5.94
C GLY A 259 4.01 -7.60 -4.44
N SER A 260 3.67 -6.47 -3.85
CA SER A 260 3.42 -6.34 -2.41
C SER A 260 1.93 -6.18 -2.08
N THR A 261 1.59 -5.46 -1.03
CA THR A 261 0.21 -5.22 -0.58
C THR A 261 -0.12 -3.74 -0.52
N MET A 262 -1.24 -3.36 -1.13
CA MET A 262 -1.86 -2.05 -0.98
C MET A 262 -3.25 -2.17 -0.38
N ARG A 263 -3.52 -1.41 0.68
CA ARG A 263 -4.84 -1.23 1.29
C ARG A 263 -5.20 0.25 1.25
N ILE A 264 -6.21 0.61 0.47
CA ILE A 264 -6.64 2.00 0.24
C ILE A 264 -8.09 2.15 0.72
N GLU A 265 -8.29 2.87 1.82
CA GLU A 265 -9.58 3.13 2.47
C GLU A 265 -9.94 4.60 2.27
N VAL A 266 -10.88 4.89 1.36
CA VAL A 266 -11.29 6.24 1.02
C VAL A 266 -12.71 6.52 1.52
N GLY A 267 -12.86 7.41 2.49
CA GLY A 267 -14.13 7.70 3.15
C GLY A 267 -15.20 8.24 2.20
N GLN A 268 -14.84 9.02 1.18
CA GLN A 268 -15.80 9.68 0.29
C GLN A 268 -15.54 9.44 -1.19
N GLU A 269 -14.44 9.95 -1.77
CA GLU A 269 -14.19 9.85 -3.21
C GLU A 269 -12.76 9.48 -3.55
N LEU A 270 -12.61 8.42 -4.35
CA LEU A 270 -11.40 8.13 -5.11
C LEU A 270 -11.63 8.56 -6.56
N HIS A 271 -10.84 9.52 -7.03
CA HIS A 271 -10.75 9.89 -8.45
C HIS A 271 -9.38 9.50 -8.99
N LEU A 272 -9.36 8.51 -9.89
CA LEU A 272 -8.12 7.94 -10.43
C LEU A 272 -8.03 8.17 -11.94
N ASP A 273 -7.18 9.09 -12.35
CA ASP A 273 -6.73 9.26 -13.75
C ASP A 273 -5.27 8.80 -13.96
N GLY A 274 -4.49 8.67 -12.89
CA GLY A 274 -3.14 8.11 -12.90
C GLY A 274 -3.09 6.59 -12.69
N ASN A 275 -2.10 6.12 -11.94
CA ASN A 275 -1.70 4.71 -11.85
C ASN A 275 -1.65 4.19 -10.40
N ILE A 276 -2.12 2.96 -10.19
CA ILE A 276 -1.89 2.17 -8.97
C ILE A 276 -1.22 0.86 -9.39
N LEU A 277 0.06 0.69 -9.06
CA LEU A 277 0.93 -0.35 -9.64
C LEU A 277 1.45 -1.29 -8.56
N ASN A 278 1.17 -2.58 -8.69
CA ASN A 278 1.59 -3.60 -7.73
C ASN A 278 2.02 -4.90 -8.42
N ASP A 279 2.75 -4.75 -9.51
CA ASP A 279 3.21 -5.84 -10.38
C ASP A 279 4.40 -6.61 -9.75
N GLY A 280 4.58 -7.87 -10.17
CA GLY A 280 5.82 -8.61 -9.97
C GLY A 280 6.89 -8.14 -10.96
N THR A 281 8.17 -8.36 -10.65
CA THR A 281 9.26 -8.06 -11.59
C THR A 281 9.60 -9.24 -12.47
N ASP A 282 10.17 -8.93 -13.62
CA ASP A 282 10.75 -9.92 -14.51
C ASP A 282 11.99 -10.57 -13.89
N ALA A 283 12.30 -11.77 -14.36
CA ALA A 283 13.60 -12.38 -14.17
C ALA A 283 14.67 -11.68 -15.00
N THR A 284 15.89 -11.59 -14.47
CA THR A 284 16.99 -10.85 -15.11
C THR A 284 18.11 -11.73 -15.66
N GLY A 285 18.04 -13.06 -15.46
CA GLY A 285 19.11 -13.95 -15.90
C GLY A 285 18.91 -15.44 -15.60
N GLY A 286 19.82 -16.27 -16.09
CA GLY A 286 20.04 -17.65 -15.58
C GLY A 286 18.87 -18.62 -15.69
N ASN A 287 18.06 -18.55 -16.75
CA ASN A 287 16.83 -19.35 -16.90
C ASN A 287 15.84 -19.19 -15.72
N SER A 288 15.83 -18.03 -15.06
CA SER A 288 15.03 -17.79 -13.85
C SER A 288 13.58 -17.43 -14.19
N GLY A 289 12.67 -17.68 -13.25
CA GLY A 289 11.24 -17.39 -13.40
C GLY A 289 10.85 -16.01 -12.88
N GLY A 290 9.74 -15.48 -13.40
CA GLY A 290 9.19 -14.19 -13.01
C GLY A 290 8.49 -14.20 -11.65
N GLY A 291 8.46 -13.04 -11.00
CA GLY A 291 7.71 -12.82 -9.76
C GLY A 291 6.21 -12.67 -10.03
N SER A 292 5.36 -13.00 -9.06
CA SER A 292 3.90 -12.85 -9.21
C SER A 292 3.43 -11.47 -8.78
N GLY A 293 2.30 -11.01 -9.32
CA GLY A 293 1.67 -9.76 -8.91
C GLY A 293 1.22 -9.77 -7.44
N GLY A 294 0.97 -8.59 -6.87
CA GLY A 294 0.59 -8.42 -5.47
C GLY A 294 -0.93 -8.36 -5.21
N SER A 295 -1.31 -7.90 -4.02
CA SER A 295 -2.70 -7.65 -3.63
C SER A 295 -3.01 -6.15 -3.56
N ILE A 296 -4.04 -5.70 -4.28
CA ILE A 296 -4.62 -4.35 -4.15
C ILE A 296 -6.04 -4.49 -3.60
N TRP A 297 -6.28 -3.89 -2.44
CA TRP A 297 -7.62 -3.76 -1.86
C TRP A 297 -7.98 -2.29 -1.72
N VAL A 298 -9.11 -1.89 -2.32
CA VAL A 298 -9.65 -0.53 -2.28
C VAL A 298 -11.06 -0.57 -1.71
N SER A 299 -11.39 0.38 -0.84
CA SER A 299 -12.76 0.63 -0.38
C SER A 299 -13.06 2.12 -0.49
N THR A 300 -14.19 2.47 -1.11
CA THR A 300 -14.61 3.86 -1.25
C THR A 300 -16.13 4.02 -1.39
N LEU A 301 -16.68 5.22 -1.13
CA LEU A 301 -18.09 5.50 -1.44
C LEU A 301 -18.28 5.84 -2.92
N LEU A 302 -17.43 6.71 -3.48
CA LEU A 302 -17.48 7.16 -4.87
C LEU A 302 -16.18 6.79 -5.57
N PHE A 303 -16.27 6.13 -6.72
CA PHE A 303 -15.10 5.81 -7.53
C PHE A 303 -15.25 6.30 -8.97
N SER A 304 -14.38 7.19 -9.42
CA SER A 304 -14.42 7.83 -10.75
C SER A 304 -13.02 7.92 -11.39
N GLY A 305 -12.97 8.27 -12.67
CA GLY A 305 -11.72 8.47 -13.43
C GLY A 305 -11.46 7.44 -14.54
N HIS A 306 -10.32 7.60 -15.22
CA HIS A 306 -9.92 6.84 -16.42
C HIS A 306 -8.54 6.20 -16.31
N GLY A 307 -7.99 6.12 -15.11
CA GLY A 307 -6.64 5.64 -14.85
C GLY A 307 -6.47 4.13 -14.94
N TYR A 308 -5.38 3.64 -14.37
CA TYR A 308 -4.89 2.27 -14.53
C TYR A 308 -4.55 1.63 -13.18
N ILE A 309 -4.99 0.40 -12.96
CA ILE A 309 -4.69 -0.39 -11.76
C ILE A 309 -4.12 -1.73 -12.19
N SER A 310 -2.91 -2.07 -11.75
CA SER A 310 -2.23 -3.31 -12.16
C SER A 310 -1.66 -4.17 -11.04
N THR A 311 -1.77 -5.49 -11.24
CA THR A 311 -1.13 -6.55 -10.45
C THR A 311 -0.57 -7.64 -11.37
N ASN A 312 0.13 -7.28 -12.44
CA ASN A 312 0.68 -8.24 -13.38
C ASN A 312 1.78 -9.10 -12.77
N GLY A 313 1.93 -10.32 -13.26
CA GLY A 313 3.11 -11.13 -13.04
C GLY A 313 4.26 -10.68 -13.96
N GLY A 314 5.49 -10.87 -13.50
CA GLY A 314 6.69 -10.59 -14.28
C GLY A 314 7.07 -11.74 -15.22
N ASP A 315 7.85 -11.42 -16.24
CA ASP A 315 8.27 -12.35 -17.27
C ASP A 315 9.44 -13.25 -16.82
N GLY A 316 9.51 -14.45 -17.39
CA GLY A 316 10.66 -15.34 -17.24
C GLY A 316 11.86 -14.90 -18.08
N PHE A 317 13.06 -15.38 -17.74
CA PHE A 317 14.26 -15.11 -18.53
C PHE A 317 14.77 -16.39 -19.19
N GLY A 318 15.19 -16.31 -20.46
CA GLY A 318 15.74 -17.47 -21.18
C GLY A 318 14.73 -18.60 -21.30
N LEU A 319 14.99 -19.75 -20.66
CA LEU A 319 14.06 -20.87 -20.56
C LEU A 319 13.12 -20.79 -19.34
N GLY A 320 13.23 -19.76 -18.51
CA GLY A 320 12.39 -19.58 -17.32
C GLY A 320 10.93 -19.32 -17.66
N TYR A 321 10.07 -19.44 -16.65
CA TYR A 321 8.62 -19.30 -16.80
C TYR A 321 8.11 -17.97 -16.20
N GLY A 322 6.99 -17.46 -16.69
CA GLY A 322 6.37 -16.23 -16.18
C GLY A 322 5.73 -16.40 -14.81
N GLY A 323 5.62 -15.33 -14.01
CA GLY A 323 4.91 -15.30 -12.74
C GLY A 323 3.42 -15.02 -12.91
N ALA A 324 2.58 -15.46 -11.98
CA ALA A 324 1.12 -15.28 -12.06
C ALA A 324 0.67 -13.83 -11.81
N GLY A 325 -0.48 -13.45 -12.36
CA GLY A 325 -1.15 -12.18 -12.05
C GLY A 325 -1.79 -12.19 -10.66
N GLY A 326 -1.73 -11.07 -9.93
CA GLY A 326 -2.16 -10.95 -8.55
C GLY A 326 -3.67 -10.72 -8.36
N ARG A 327 -4.06 -9.99 -7.31
CA ARG A 327 -5.47 -9.79 -6.95
C ARG A 327 -5.81 -8.31 -6.78
N ILE A 328 -6.88 -7.87 -7.42
CA ILE A 328 -7.45 -6.53 -7.27
C ILE A 328 -8.87 -6.68 -6.74
N ALA A 329 -9.19 -6.01 -5.63
CA ALA A 329 -10.55 -5.90 -5.12
C ALA A 329 -10.91 -4.43 -4.87
N VAL A 330 -12.03 -3.97 -5.44
CA VAL A 330 -12.53 -2.61 -5.26
C VAL A 330 -13.97 -2.60 -4.75
N HIS A 331 -14.14 -2.22 -3.49
CA HIS A 331 -15.43 -2.15 -2.83
C HIS A 331 -16.02 -0.74 -2.94
N VAL A 332 -17.07 -0.54 -3.74
CA VAL A 332 -17.71 0.77 -3.91
C VAL A 332 -19.06 0.79 -3.21
N GLY A 333 -19.16 1.57 -2.13
CA GLY A 333 -20.34 1.63 -1.27
C GLY A 333 -21.53 2.40 -1.86
N TRP A 334 -21.29 3.32 -2.79
CA TRP A 334 -22.34 4.14 -3.43
C TRP A 334 -22.28 4.12 -4.96
N ARG A 335 -21.40 4.89 -5.59
CA ARG A 335 -21.45 5.11 -7.06
C ARG A 335 -20.09 4.87 -7.70
N ARG A 336 -20.08 4.06 -8.76
CA ARG A 336 -18.88 3.74 -9.53
C ARG A 336 -19.03 4.26 -10.96
N GLU A 337 -18.31 5.32 -11.30
CA GLU A 337 -18.19 5.89 -12.65
C GLU A 337 -16.82 5.62 -13.29
N PHE A 338 -15.94 4.89 -12.58
CA PHE A 338 -14.62 4.52 -13.10
C PHE A 338 -14.72 3.75 -14.43
N SER A 339 -14.09 4.31 -15.45
CA SER A 339 -14.04 3.81 -16.83
C SER A 339 -12.61 3.55 -17.30
N GLY A 340 -11.67 3.47 -16.35
CA GLY A 340 -10.29 3.07 -16.59
C GLY A 340 -10.11 1.55 -16.69
N ILE A 341 -8.86 1.11 -16.58
CA ILE A 341 -8.44 -0.26 -16.84
C ILE A 341 -8.00 -0.93 -15.53
N TYR A 342 -8.38 -2.19 -15.37
CA TYR A 342 -7.79 -3.09 -14.38
C TYR A 342 -7.04 -4.18 -15.11
N GLU A 343 -5.81 -4.47 -14.68
CA GLU A 343 -4.96 -5.46 -15.31
C GLU A 343 -4.37 -6.40 -14.25
N ALA A 344 -4.52 -7.70 -14.44
CA ALA A 344 -3.98 -8.72 -13.55
C ALA A 344 -3.45 -9.90 -14.38
N PHE A 345 -2.68 -9.61 -15.42
CA PHE A 345 -2.20 -10.63 -16.34
C PHE A 345 -1.07 -11.46 -15.74
N GLY A 346 -0.97 -12.71 -16.18
CA GLY A 346 0.23 -13.52 -16.00
C GLY A 346 1.38 -12.98 -16.85
N GLY A 347 2.59 -13.16 -16.34
CA GLY A 347 3.82 -12.92 -17.07
C GLY A 347 4.05 -13.98 -18.15
N LEU A 348 4.82 -13.59 -19.15
CA LEU A 348 5.24 -14.44 -20.25
C LEU A 348 6.41 -15.34 -19.83
N GLY A 349 6.49 -16.52 -20.43
CA GLY A 349 7.69 -17.33 -20.39
C GLY A 349 8.86 -16.62 -21.06
N GLY A 350 10.07 -16.98 -20.67
CA GLY A 350 11.26 -16.43 -21.29
C GLY A 350 11.30 -16.70 -22.80
N PRO A 351 12.03 -15.88 -23.56
CA PRO A 351 12.00 -15.89 -25.03
C PRO A 351 12.45 -17.23 -25.65
N ASN A 352 13.13 -18.10 -24.89
CA ASN A 352 13.54 -19.42 -25.36
C ASN A 352 12.59 -20.54 -24.93
N ASN A 353 11.55 -20.25 -24.14
CA ASN A 353 10.66 -21.26 -23.54
C ASN A 353 9.48 -21.67 -24.47
N GLY A 354 9.26 -20.97 -25.59
CA GLY A 354 8.19 -21.27 -26.54
C GLY A 354 6.80 -20.93 -26.00
N GLU A 355 6.02 -20.17 -26.78
CA GLU A 355 4.73 -19.62 -26.36
C GLU A 355 3.67 -20.71 -26.05
N ASP A 356 3.77 -21.88 -26.70
CA ASP A 356 2.80 -22.99 -26.58
C ASP A 356 3.19 -24.08 -25.56
N ASN A 357 4.30 -23.93 -24.81
CA ASN A 357 4.82 -24.97 -23.90
C ASN A 357 4.42 -24.76 -22.42
N GLY A 358 3.35 -24.01 -22.12
CA GLY A 358 3.01 -23.68 -20.72
C GLY A 358 4.02 -22.74 -20.06
N GLY A 359 4.77 -21.98 -20.87
CA GLY A 359 5.78 -20.99 -20.44
C GLY A 359 5.17 -19.81 -19.69
N ASN A 360 3.98 -19.41 -20.11
CA ASN A 360 3.23 -18.26 -19.62
C ASN A 360 2.42 -18.63 -18.37
N ALA A 361 2.25 -17.68 -17.46
CA ALA A 361 1.49 -17.91 -16.22
C ALA A 361 -0.01 -17.65 -16.39
N ALA A 362 -0.78 -18.13 -15.42
CA ALA A 362 -2.18 -17.76 -15.29
C ALA A 362 -2.35 -16.28 -14.89
N GLY A 363 -3.48 -15.73 -15.29
CA GLY A 363 -3.93 -14.42 -14.84
C GLY A 363 -4.38 -14.47 -13.38
N GLY A 364 -4.58 -13.29 -12.84
CA GLY A 364 -5.11 -13.03 -11.52
C GLY A 364 -6.60 -12.73 -11.54
N THR A 365 -7.08 -12.14 -10.44
CA THR A 365 -8.51 -11.84 -10.27
C THR A 365 -8.75 -10.35 -10.08
N VAL A 366 -9.75 -9.80 -10.76
CA VAL A 366 -10.25 -8.45 -10.49
C VAL A 366 -11.71 -8.52 -10.03
N TYR A 367 -11.95 -8.13 -8.78
CA TYR A 367 -13.27 -8.05 -8.17
C TYR A 367 -13.65 -6.59 -7.93
N TYR A 368 -14.90 -6.23 -8.21
CA TYR A 368 -15.42 -4.96 -7.73
C TYR A 368 -16.91 -5.00 -7.43
N THR A 369 -17.33 -4.09 -6.56
CA THR A 369 -18.73 -3.88 -6.20
C THR A 369 -19.18 -2.47 -6.55
N ASP A 370 -20.46 -2.28 -6.82
CA ASP A 370 -21.09 -0.95 -6.91
C ASP A 370 -22.57 -0.97 -6.54
N THR A 371 -23.21 0.21 -6.48
CA THR A 371 -24.66 0.33 -6.28
C THR A 371 -25.33 1.14 -7.38
N ASN A 372 -24.75 1.16 -8.59
CA ASN A 372 -25.22 1.99 -9.72
C ASN A 372 -26.67 1.69 -10.16
N GLN A 373 -27.28 0.60 -9.65
CA GLN A 373 -28.69 0.25 -9.81
C GLN A 373 -29.61 0.88 -8.72
N GLY A 374 -29.07 1.65 -7.78
CA GLY A 374 -29.77 2.32 -6.68
C GLY A 374 -29.90 1.46 -5.41
N LEU A 375 -30.05 2.13 -4.25
CA LEU A 375 -30.12 1.51 -2.91
C LEU A 375 -31.21 0.42 -2.78
N ASN A 376 -32.30 0.52 -3.54
CA ASN A 376 -33.41 -0.43 -3.49
C ASN A 376 -33.04 -1.84 -3.98
N HIS A 377 -31.89 -1.99 -4.65
CA HIS A 377 -31.36 -3.27 -5.10
C HIS A 377 -30.45 -3.95 -4.07
N ARG A 378 -30.13 -3.29 -2.94
CA ARG A 378 -29.37 -3.91 -1.87
C ARG A 378 -30.29 -4.65 -0.92
N LYS A 379 -30.00 -5.93 -0.67
CA LYS A 379 -30.73 -6.71 0.33
C LYS A 379 -30.19 -6.38 1.71
N ALA A 380 -31.06 -5.91 2.61
CA ALA A 380 -30.67 -5.71 4.00
C ALA A 380 -30.31 -7.07 4.63
N LEU A 381 -29.14 -7.14 5.24
CA LEU A 381 -28.72 -8.30 6.02
C LEU A 381 -29.46 -8.26 7.36
N PRO A 382 -30.06 -9.39 7.80
CA PRO A 382 -30.66 -9.47 9.12
C PRO A 382 -29.54 -9.33 10.17
N SER A 383 -29.54 -8.22 10.91
CA SER A 383 -28.64 -7.98 12.03
C SER A 383 -29.40 -8.02 13.35
N ASN A 384 -28.79 -8.61 14.38
CA ASN A 384 -29.27 -8.54 15.76
C ASN A 384 -28.78 -7.26 16.48
N THR A 385 -28.08 -6.38 15.78
CA THR A 385 -27.61 -5.08 16.26
C THR A 385 -28.52 -3.96 15.74
N SER A 386 -28.43 -2.77 16.33
CA SER A 386 -29.12 -1.56 15.85
C SER A 386 -28.58 -1.00 14.52
N GLU A 387 -27.63 -1.69 13.88
CA GLU A 387 -27.09 -1.34 12.57
C GLU A 387 -27.75 -2.20 11.48
N ILE A 388 -28.28 -1.53 10.45
CA ILE A 388 -28.75 -2.18 9.23
C ILE A 388 -27.55 -2.27 8.29
N SER A 389 -27.03 -3.47 8.09
CA SER A 389 -26.05 -3.75 7.03
C SER A 389 -26.78 -4.17 5.76
N TYR A 390 -26.17 -3.90 4.61
CA TYR A 390 -26.74 -4.18 3.30
C TYR A 390 -25.77 -5.05 2.50
N GLU A 391 -26.26 -6.09 1.81
CA GLU A 391 -25.51 -6.83 0.79
C GLU A 391 -25.03 -5.85 -0.30
N ASP A 392 -23.93 -6.18 -0.97
CA ASP A 392 -23.45 -5.42 -2.12
C ASP A 392 -24.51 -5.39 -3.24
N GLY A 393 -24.66 -4.26 -3.91
CA GLY A 393 -25.72 -4.09 -4.91
C GLY A 393 -25.44 -4.87 -6.19
N PHE A 394 -24.35 -4.51 -6.86
CA PHE A 394 -23.79 -5.18 -8.02
C PHE A 394 -22.38 -5.66 -7.67
N THR A 395 -22.05 -6.88 -8.10
CA THR A 395 -20.70 -7.44 -7.98
C THR A 395 -20.24 -7.91 -9.34
N LYS A 396 -18.96 -7.73 -9.64
CA LYS A 396 -18.33 -8.25 -10.86
C LYS A 396 -16.99 -8.88 -10.53
N LEU A 397 -16.77 -10.06 -11.08
CA LEU A 397 -15.49 -10.72 -11.15
C LEU A 397 -15.04 -10.75 -12.61
N LEU A 398 -13.83 -10.26 -12.87
CA LEU A 398 -13.17 -10.27 -14.16
C LEU A 398 -11.97 -11.21 -14.07
N LEU A 399 -11.94 -12.17 -14.99
CA LEU A 399 -10.82 -13.07 -15.24
C LEU A 399 -10.46 -12.86 -16.70
N ASP A 400 -9.30 -12.28 -16.94
CA ASP A 400 -8.80 -11.99 -18.27
C ASP A 400 -7.28 -12.13 -18.20
N ASN A 401 -6.72 -12.99 -19.05
CA ASN A 401 -5.29 -13.16 -19.17
C ASN A 401 -4.76 -12.78 -20.56
N ASP A 402 -5.52 -11.99 -21.33
CA ASP A 402 -5.13 -11.52 -22.67
C ASP A 402 -4.68 -12.65 -23.61
N ASN A 403 -5.33 -13.82 -23.49
CA ASN A 403 -4.99 -15.04 -24.23
C ASN A 403 -3.50 -15.45 -24.11
N ARG A 404 -2.82 -15.08 -23.01
CA ARG A 404 -1.42 -15.39 -22.76
C ARG A 404 -1.20 -16.84 -22.37
N ASN A 405 -2.18 -17.50 -21.76
CA ASN A 405 -2.01 -18.87 -21.31
C ASN A 405 -3.33 -19.63 -21.39
N HIS A 406 -3.26 -20.85 -21.94
CA HIS A 406 -4.39 -21.77 -22.11
C HIS A 406 -4.28 -23.03 -21.25
N ALA A 407 -3.21 -23.16 -20.44
CA ALA A 407 -2.88 -24.41 -19.74
C ALA A 407 -3.03 -24.33 -18.22
N LEU A 408 -2.79 -23.15 -17.64
CA LEU A 408 -2.83 -22.94 -16.20
C LEU A 408 -4.08 -22.14 -15.78
N PRO A 409 -4.82 -22.57 -14.75
CA PRO A 409 -6.05 -21.88 -14.38
C PRO A 409 -5.78 -20.64 -13.51
N THR A 410 -6.65 -19.63 -13.66
CA THR A 410 -6.84 -18.61 -12.63
C THR A 410 -7.75 -19.17 -11.54
N VAL A 411 -7.45 -18.89 -10.27
CA VAL A 411 -8.11 -19.56 -9.15
C VAL A 411 -8.89 -18.56 -8.29
N ILE A 412 -10.16 -18.89 -8.09
CA ILE A 412 -11.08 -18.16 -7.23
C ILE A 412 -11.02 -18.81 -5.85
N GLU A 413 -10.54 -18.05 -4.86
CA GLU A 413 -10.43 -18.48 -3.47
C GLU A 413 -11.01 -17.42 -2.53
N ASN A 414 -11.72 -17.85 -1.49
CA ASN A 414 -12.07 -17.01 -0.35
C ASN A 414 -11.33 -17.54 0.88
N ASP A 415 -10.70 -16.66 1.65
CA ASP A 415 -9.94 -17.04 2.85
C ASP A 415 -10.82 -17.66 3.96
N GLU A 416 -12.15 -17.70 3.79
CA GLU A 416 -13.11 -18.38 4.67
C GLU A 416 -13.34 -19.86 4.31
N GLY A 417 -12.30 -20.63 3.99
CA GLY A 417 -12.33 -22.11 3.99
C GLY A 417 -13.43 -22.80 3.16
N ALA A 418 -14.11 -22.11 2.25
CA ALA A 418 -15.26 -22.62 1.52
C ALA A 418 -15.12 -22.29 0.03
N ALA A 419 -14.78 -23.36 -0.70
CA ALA A 419 -14.75 -23.49 -2.15
C ALA A 419 -13.62 -22.77 -2.91
N THR A 420 -12.69 -23.58 -3.42
CA THR A 420 -11.80 -23.23 -4.52
C THR A 420 -12.52 -23.55 -5.83
N TYR A 421 -12.56 -22.61 -6.77
CA TYR A 421 -13.04 -22.85 -8.12
C TYR A 421 -11.91 -22.55 -9.12
N GLU A 422 -11.65 -23.50 -10.02
CA GLU A 422 -10.75 -23.35 -11.15
C GLU A 422 -11.59 -23.16 -12.41
N ILE A 423 -11.22 -22.20 -13.26
CA ILE A 423 -11.88 -21.94 -14.54
C ILE A 423 -10.82 -22.01 -15.63
N ASP A 424 -10.97 -22.97 -16.53
CA ASP A 424 -10.21 -23.01 -17.79
C ASP A 424 -10.86 -22.01 -18.77
N GLU A 425 -10.06 -21.12 -19.36
CA GLU A 425 -10.56 -20.14 -20.34
C GLU A 425 -11.02 -20.84 -21.63
N GLU A 426 -12.28 -21.30 -21.67
CA GLU A 426 -12.96 -21.69 -22.91
C GLU A 426 -14.08 -20.68 -23.23
N LEU A 427 -13.82 -19.82 -24.23
CA LEU A 427 -14.75 -18.98 -24.99
C LEU A 427 -16.10 -18.64 -24.33
N GLY A 428 -16.13 -17.52 -23.61
CA GLY A 428 -17.24 -16.58 -23.61
C GLY A 428 -18.66 -17.14 -23.45
N HIS A 429 -18.97 -17.76 -22.31
CA HIS A 429 -20.35 -17.89 -21.86
C HIS A 429 -20.45 -17.76 -20.33
N THR A 430 -21.41 -16.95 -19.88
CA THR A 430 -21.84 -16.88 -18.48
C THR A 430 -22.22 -18.27 -17.98
N LEU A 431 -21.51 -18.79 -16.97
CA LEU A 431 -21.84 -20.07 -16.35
C LEU A 431 -22.07 -19.89 -14.84
N MET A 432 -23.29 -20.28 -14.43
CA MET A 432 -23.61 -20.58 -13.04
C MET A 432 -22.93 -21.91 -12.67
N GLY A 433 -22.11 -21.91 -11.62
CA GLY A 433 -21.46 -23.10 -11.11
C GLY A 433 -22.47 -24.09 -10.51
N SER A 434 -22.38 -25.36 -10.92
CA SER A 434 -23.04 -26.49 -10.26
C SER A 434 -22.08 -27.15 -9.27
N SER A 435 -22.54 -27.37 -8.03
CA SER A 435 -21.82 -28.12 -7.00
C SER A 435 -21.68 -29.60 -7.37
N LEU A 436 -20.48 -30.16 -7.24
CA LEU A 436 -20.28 -31.60 -7.11
C LEU A 436 -20.22 -31.94 -5.61
N GLU A 437 -21.08 -32.87 -5.19
CA GLU A 437 -21.16 -33.44 -3.83
C GLU A 437 -19.96 -34.31 -3.47
#